data_AF-A0A7W9YEU7-F1
#
_entry.id   AF-A0A7W9YEU7-F1
#
_cell.length_a   1.000
_cell.length_b   1.000
_cell.length_c   1.000
_cell.angle_alpha   90.00
_cell.angle_beta   90.00
_cell.angle_gamma   90.00
#
_symmetry.space_group_name_H-M   'P 1'
#
loop_
_entity.id
_entity.type
_entity.pdbx_description
1 polymer ?
#
loop_
_entity_poly.entity_id
_entity_poly.type
_entity_poly.pdbx_seq_one_letter_code
_entity_poly.pdbx_strand_id
1 'polypeptide(L)'
;MPSASIRLLHPADIPGAVAASRAADTMFAEAGLDLPEDDPREMLAHVETVLVAGTPVCGLAALTTLDGAAHLEQLAVHPDHGRRGVGSALLEAACAHARGAGRSAMTLTTFRDLPWNGPWYAERGFTELAPRDWGPQLAAQWRAEAGIRAAPRIAMLRPLGGS
;
A
#
# COMPACT_ATOMS: atom_id res chain seq x y z
N MET A 1 -13.37 3.69 19.97
CA MET A 1 -13.40 2.41 19.23
C MET A 1 -12.05 1.75 19.45
N PRO A 2 -11.96 0.48 19.88
CA PRO A 2 -10.68 -0.20 19.97
C PRO A 2 -10.05 -0.22 18.56
N SER A 3 -8.81 0.23 18.46
CA SER A 3 -8.04 0.19 17.21
C SER A 3 -7.92 -1.27 16.77
N ALA A 4 -8.14 -1.57 15.49
CA ALA A 4 -8.01 -2.93 14.99
C ALA A 4 -6.59 -3.44 15.25
N SER A 5 -6.45 -4.66 15.79
CA SER A 5 -5.14 -5.27 16.01
C SER A 5 -4.46 -5.51 14.67
N ILE A 6 -3.21 -5.06 14.54
CA ILE A 6 -2.38 -5.29 13.35
C ILE A 6 -1.37 -6.40 13.63
N ARG A 7 -1.25 -7.34 12.69
CA ARG A 7 -0.38 -8.51 12.81
C ARG A 7 0.06 -8.99 11.44
N LEU A 8 1.08 -9.85 11.40
CA LEU A 8 1.45 -10.56 10.17
C LEU A 8 0.28 -11.42 9.68
N LEU A 9 0.15 -11.50 8.36
CA LEU A 9 -0.80 -12.35 7.68
C LEU A 9 -0.51 -13.83 8.02
N HIS A 10 -1.54 -14.53 8.46
CA HIS A 10 -1.56 -15.99 8.56
C HIS A 10 -2.26 -16.56 7.31
N PRO A 11 -1.95 -17.77 6.83
CA PRO A 11 -2.63 -18.35 5.66
C PRO A 11 -4.16 -18.38 5.76
N ALA A 12 -4.70 -18.53 6.97
CA ALA A 12 -6.15 -18.48 7.22
C ALA A 12 -6.79 -17.10 6.96
N ASP A 13 -5.99 -16.02 6.91
CA ASP A 13 -6.46 -14.66 6.65
C ASP A 13 -6.60 -14.34 5.16
N ILE A 14 -6.00 -15.15 4.27
CA ILE A 14 -5.96 -14.89 2.82
C ILE A 14 -7.36 -14.57 2.27
N PRO A 15 -8.44 -15.33 2.59
CA PRO A 15 -9.77 -14.99 2.11
C PRO A 15 -10.24 -13.59 2.52
N GLY A 16 -9.95 -13.18 3.76
CA GLY A 16 -10.32 -11.85 4.28
C GLY A 16 -9.47 -10.73 3.68
N ALA A 17 -8.17 -10.97 3.48
CA ALA A 17 -7.28 -10.03 2.80
C ALA A 17 -7.71 -9.80 1.33
N VAL A 18 -8.02 -10.87 0.61
CA VAL A 18 -8.54 -10.79 -0.77
C VAL A 18 -9.87 -10.03 -0.81
N ALA A 19 -10.79 -10.32 0.12
CA ALA A 19 -12.07 -9.61 0.20
C ALA A 19 -11.89 -8.11 0.47
N ALA A 20 -11.01 -7.74 1.41
CA ALA A 20 -10.71 -6.35 1.71
C ALA A 20 -10.07 -5.62 0.53
N SER A 21 -9.17 -6.28 -0.21
CA SER A 21 -8.56 -5.74 -1.44
C SER A 21 -9.63 -5.44 -2.49
N ARG A 22 -10.42 -6.45 -2.89
CA ARG A 22 -11.44 -6.30 -3.93
C ARG A 22 -12.49 -5.27 -3.55
N ALA A 23 -12.87 -5.20 -2.27
CA ALA A 23 -13.81 -4.21 -1.80
C ALA A 23 -13.22 -2.79 -1.83
N ALA A 24 -11.94 -2.61 -1.54
CA ALA A 24 -11.27 -1.31 -1.67
C ALA A 24 -11.20 -0.85 -3.13
N ASP A 25 -11.03 -1.77 -4.08
CA ASP A 25 -10.96 -1.43 -5.51
C ASP A 25 -12.24 -0.78 -6.05
N THR A 26 -13.39 -1.07 -5.43
CA THR A 26 -14.67 -0.44 -5.80
C THR A 26 -14.64 1.08 -5.65
N MET A 27 -13.82 1.62 -4.73
CA MET A 27 -13.66 3.07 -4.56
C MET A 27 -13.03 3.74 -5.79
N PHE A 28 -12.17 3.03 -6.53
CA PHE A 28 -11.60 3.56 -7.78
C PHE A 28 -12.63 3.58 -8.89
N ALA A 29 -13.47 2.54 -9.00
CA ALA A 29 -14.59 2.52 -9.94
C ALA A 29 -15.59 3.65 -9.67
N GLU A 30 -15.93 3.92 -8.40
CA GLU A 30 -16.77 5.06 -7.99
C GLU A 30 -16.14 6.42 -8.33
N ALA A 31 -14.81 6.48 -8.39
CA ALA A 31 -14.05 7.65 -8.82
C ALA A 31 -13.94 7.80 -10.35
N GLY A 32 -14.54 6.89 -11.12
CA GLY A 32 -14.48 6.86 -12.58
C GLY A 32 -13.17 6.27 -13.14
N LEU A 33 -12.42 5.52 -12.33
CA LEU A 33 -11.18 4.87 -12.75
C LEU A 33 -11.43 3.39 -13.03
N ASP A 34 -11.17 3.00 -14.28
CA ASP A 34 -11.18 1.61 -14.70
C ASP A 34 -9.77 1.03 -14.51
N LEU A 35 -9.63 0.20 -13.47
CA LEU A 35 -8.37 -0.49 -13.17
C LEU A 35 -8.37 -1.85 -13.86
N PRO A 36 -7.21 -2.32 -14.35
CA PRO A 36 -7.12 -3.67 -14.89
C PRO A 36 -7.55 -4.69 -13.84
N GLU A 37 -8.24 -5.75 -14.27
CA GLU A 37 -8.56 -6.86 -13.39
C GLU A 37 -7.25 -7.47 -12.86
N ASP A 38 -7.18 -7.63 -11.54
CA ASP A 38 -6.09 -8.29 -10.85
C ASP A 38 -6.66 -9.33 -9.86
N ASP A 39 -5.91 -10.40 -9.61
CA ASP A 39 -6.19 -11.30 -8.50
C ASP A 39 -5.26 -10.95 -7.34
N PRO A 40 -5.79 -10.38 -6.23
CA PRO A 40 -4.95 -10.04 -5.08
C PRO A 40 -4.15 -11.23 -4.54
N ARG A 41 -4.55 -12.48 -4.83
CA ARG A 41 -3.77 -13.68 -4.47
C ARG A 41 -2.42 -13.73 -5.15
N GLU A 42 -2.31 -13.28 -6.40
CA GLU A 42 -1.05 -13.25 -7.12
C GLU A 42 -0.09 -12.27 -6.45
N MET A 43 -0.53 -11.04 -6.17
CA MET A 43 0.26 -10.08 -5.39
C MET A 43 0.67 -10.64 -4.03
N LEU A 44 -0.27 -11.18 -3.26
CA LEU A 44 0.00 -11.75 -1.92
C LEU A 44 1.03 -12.89 -1.94
N ALA A 45 1.18 -13.60 -3.06
CA ALA A 45 2.15 -14.69 -3.22
C ALA A 45 3.57 -14.20 -3.54
N HIS A 46 3.73 -12.98 -4.04
CA HIS A 46 5.02 -12.44 -4.50
C HIS A 46 5.63 -11.40 -3.56
N VAL A 47 4.81 -10.75 -2.72
CA VAL A 47 5.29 -9.76 -1.74
C VAL A 47 6.04 -10.42 -0.58
N GLU A 48 7.01 -9.70 -0.01
CA GLU A 48 7.86 -10.20 1.08
C GLU A 48 7.12 -10.26 2.41
N THR A 49 6.20 -9.33 2.65
CA THR A 49 5.49 -9.22 3.93
C THR A 49 4.10 -8.67 3.74
N VAL A 50 3.14 -9.23 4.47
CA VAL A 50 1.77 -8.70 4.54
C VAL A 50 1.37 -8.52 6.00
N LEU A 51 0.91 -7.32 6.34
CA LEU A 51 0.27 -7.00 7.60
C LEU A 51 -1.24 -6.92 7.39
N VAL A 52 -2.02 -7.47 8.32
CA VAL A 52 -3.49 -7.45 8.28
C VAL A 52 -4.06 -6.78 9.52
N ALA A 53 -5.23 -6.17 9.37
CA ALA A 53 -5.97 -5.54 10.46
C ALA A 53 -7.27 -6.28 10.78
N GLY A 54 -7.47 -6.60 12.07
CA GLY A 54 -8.70 -7.18 12.61
C GLY A 54 -8.85 -8.70 12.47
N THR A 55 -9.90 -9.21 13.10
CA THR A 55 -10.37 -10.60 13.02
C THR A 55 -11.90 -10.59 13.05
N PRO A 56 -12.60 -10.76 11.91
CA PRO A 56 -12.07 -11.03 10.57
C PRO A 56 -11.24 -9.89 9.99
N VAL A 57 -10.37 -10.21 9.02
CA VAL A 57 -9.52 -9.22 8.35
C VAL A 57 -10.38 -8.20 7.60
N CYS A 58 -10.10 -6.93 7.84
CA CYS A 58 -10.79 -5.78 7.25
C CYS A 58 -9.86 -4.83 6.49
N GLY A 59 -8.57 -5.14 6.43
CA GLY A 59 -7.58 -4.38 5.68
C GLY A 59 -6.21 -5.03 5.70
N LEU A 60 -5.35 -4.64 4.77
CA LEU A 60 -4.00 -5.14 4.62
C LEU A 60 -3.02 -4.04 4.17
N ALA A 61 -1.75 -4.26 4.48
CA ALA A 61 -0.61 -3.56 3.88
C ALA A 61 0.40 -4.61 3.39
N ALA A 62 0.73 -4.57 2.10
CA ALA A 62 1.67 -5.48 1.45
C ALA A 62 2.97 -4.76 1.11
N LEU A 63 4.10 -5.39 1.46
CA LEU A 63 5.44 -4.83 1.37
C LEU A 63 6.35 -5.74 0.56
N THR A 64 7.18 -5.13 -0.28
CA THR A 64 8.37 -5.74 -0.89
C THR A 64 9.58 -4.83 -0.69
N THR A 65 10.75 -5.21 -1.21
CA THR A 65 11.95 -4.38 -1.22
C THR A 65 12.30 -3.96 -2.64
N LEU A 66 12.38 -2.65 -2.89
CA LEU A 66 12.90 -2.07 -4.13
C LEU A 66 14.04 -1.10 -3.81
N ASP A 67 15.16 -1.26 -4.52
CA ASP A 67 16.34 -0.40 -4.44
C ASP A 67 16.86 -0.23 -2.99
N GLY A 68 16.72 -1.29 -2.18
CA GLY A 68 17.11 -1.32 -0.77
C GLY A 68 16.12 -0.65 0.20
N ALA A 69 15.08 0.02 -0.29
CA ALA A 69 13.99 0.59 0.49
C ALA A 69 12.81 -0.40 0.61
N ALA A 70 11.99 -0.24 1.65
CA ALA A 70 10.69 -0.90 1.65
C ALA A 70 9.80 -0.25 0.58
N HIS A 71 9.01 -1.04 -0.13
CA HIS A 71 8.03 -0.58 -1.09
C HIS A 71 6.64 -1.06 -0.65
N LEU A 72 5.72 -0.12 -0.47
CA LEU A 72 4.32 -0.40 -0.18
C LEU A 72 3.60 -0.67 -1.50
N GLU A 73 3.53 -1.95 -1.85
CA GLU A 73 2.82 -2.44 -3.05
C GLU A 73 1.32 -2.19 -2.96
N GLN A 74 0.75 -2.40 -1.76
CA GLN A 74 -0.67 -2.18 -1.56
C GLN A 74 -0.99 -1.76 -0.14
N LEU A 75 -1.95 -0.85 -0.01
CA LEU A 75 -2.67 -0.56 1.22
C LEU A 75 -4.17 -0.56 0.90
N ALA A 76 -4.89 -1.53 1.44
CA ALA A 76 -6.33 -1.67 1.19
C ALA A 76 -7.08 -1.82 2.51
N VAL A 77 -8.21 -1.15 2.62
CA VAL A 77 -9.14 -1.26 3.75
C VAL A 77 -10.54 -1.43 3.18
N HIS A 78 -11.26 -2.41 3.69
CA HIS A 78 -12.65 -2.60 3.31
C HIS A 78 -13.45 -1.31 3.58
N PRO A 79 -14.27 -0.81 2.64
CA PRO A 79 -14.96 0.47 2.75
C PRO A 79 -15.83 0.61 4.01
N ASP A 80 -16.51 -0.46 4.45
CA ASP A 80 -17.27 -0.50 5.72
C ASP A 80 -16.42 -0.26 6.99
N HIS A 81 -15.10 -0.41 6.85
CA HIS A 81 -14.11 -0.16 7.89
C HIS A 81 -13.24 1.08 7.60
N GLY A 82 -13.51 1.77 6.49
CA GLY A 82 -12.88 3.02 6.08
C GLY A 82 -13.16 4.17 7.06
N ARG A 83 -12.34 5.23 6.99
CA ARG A 83 -12.47 6.45 7.83
C ARG A 83 -12.46 6.23 9.35
N ARG A 84 -12.05 5.05 9.82
CA ARG A 84 -11.96 4.68 11.24
C ARG A 84 -10.51 4.58 11.75
N GLY A 85 -9.55 5.11 10.98
CA GLY A 85 -8.13 5.09 11.32
C GLY A 85 -7.37 3.81 10.94
N VAL A 86 -8.05 2.79 10.40
CA VAL A 86 -7.44 1.48 10.04
C VAL A 86 -6.29 1.63 9.04
N GLY A 87 -6.49 2.39 7.96
CA GLY A 87 -5.44 2.59 6.95
C GLY A 87 -4.21 3.31 7.50
N SER A 88 -4.40 4.30 8.39
CA SER A 88 -3.27 4.98 9.04
C SER A 88 -2.55 4.05 10.01
N ALA A 89 -3.28 3.23 10.77
CA ALA A 89 -2.66 2.26 11.65
C ALA A 89 -1.85 1.21 10.86
N LEU A 90 -2.38 0.69 9.75
CA LEU A 90 -1.68 -0.23 8.85
C LEU A 90 -0.41 0.40 8.26
N LEU A 91 -0.49 1.64 7.78
CA LEU A 91 0.66 2.36 7.24
C LEU A 91 1.77 2.55 8.28
N GLU A 92 1.43 2.99 9.49
CA GLU A 92 2.43 3.18 10.55
C GLU A 92 3.02 1.84 11.01
N ALA A 93 2.22 0.77 11.08
CA ALA A 93 2.71 -0.57 11.38
C ALA A 93 3.65 -1.09 10.29
N ALA A 94 3.34 -0.85 9.02
CA ALA A 94 4.21 -1.16 7.90
C ALA A 94 5.54 -0.39 7.97
N CYS A 95 5.48 0.91 8.28
CA CYS A 95 6.66 1.74 8.49
C CYS A 95 7.52 1.23 9.66
N ALA A 96 6.88 0.86 10.78
CA ALA A 96 7.57 0.31 11.94
C ALA A 96 8.21 -1.06 11.64
N HIS A 97 7.52 -1.93 10.90
CA HIS A 97 8.05 -3.20 10.44
C HIS A 97 9.29 -2.99 9.55
N ALA A 98 9.20 -2.10 8.56
CA ALA A 98 10.31 -1.77 7.67
C ALA A 98 11.53 -1.22 8.43
N ARG A 99 11.32 -0.34 9.42
CA ARG A 99 12.40 0.13 10.32
C ARG A 99 13.06 -1.02 11.08
N GLY A 100 12.25 -1.91 11.66
CA GLY A 100 12.74 -3.10 12.37
C GLY A 100 13.55 -4.04 11.49
N ALA A 101 13.27 -4.05 10.18
CA ALA A 101 14.04 -4.77 9.16
C ALA A 101 15.26 -3.99 8.63
N GLY A 102 15.60 -2.83 9.22
CA GLY A 102 16.76 -2.03 8.84
C GLY A 102 16.58 -1.15 7.59
N ARG A 103 15.34 -0.95 7.12
CA ARG A 103 15.05 -0.09 5.97
C ARG A 103 15.06 1.38 6.40
N SER A 104 15.72 2.23 5.61
CA SER A 104 15.84 3.67 5.88
C SER A 104 14.68 4.50 5.30
N ALA A 105 13.91 3.95 4.36
CA ALA A 105 12.81 4.62 3.68
C ALA A 105 11.70 3.65 3.26
N MET A 106 10.51 4.19 3.06
CA MET A 106 9.37 3.54 2.42
C MET A 106 9.02 4.27 1.13
N THR A 107 8.81 3.52 0.05
CA THR A 107 8.38 4.03 -1.25
C THR A 107 7.00 3.47 -1.61
N LEU A 108 6.31 4.12 -2.55
CA LEU A 108 5.05 3.63 -3.15
C LEU A 108 4.84 4.28 -4.51
N THR A 109 4.00 3.68 -5.34
CA THR A 109 3.37 4.31 -6.52
C THR A 109 1.87 4.48 -6.24
N THR A 110 1.29 5.60 -6.67
CA THR A 110 -0.13 5.88 -6.41
C THR A 110 -0.71 6.90 -7.37
N PHE A 111 -2.03 7.16 -7.30
CA PHE A 111 -2.66 8.25 -8.05
C PHE A 111 -2.40 9.60 -7.39
N ARG A 112 -1.99 10.57 -8.20
CA ARG A 112 -1.56 11.91 -7.76
C ARG A 112 -2.66 12.68 -7.06
N ASP A 113 -3.86 12.68 -7.65
CA ASP A 113 -4.89 13.67 -7.32
C ASP A 113 -6.08 13.10 -6.53
N LEU A 114 -6.14 11.78 -6.30
CA LEU A 114 -7.23 11.18 -5.53
C LEU A 114 -7.05 11.47 -4.03
N PRO A 115 -8.08 11.93 -3.30
CA PRO A 115 -7.95 12.34 -1.90
C PRO A 115 -7.41 11.27 -0.96
N TRP A 116 -7.64 9.98 -1.22
CA TRP A 116 -7.15 8.86 -0.41
C TRP A 116 -5.77 8.33 -0.84
N ASN A 117 -5.15 8.92 -1.87
CA ASN A 117 -3.84 8.54 -2.38
C ASN A 117 -2.83 9.68 -2.17
N GLY A 118 -2.37 10.37 -3.22
CA GLY A 118 -1.28 11.36 -3.16
C GLY A 118 -1.38 12.34 -1.98
N PRO A 119 -2.50 13.08 -1.82
CA PRO A 119 -2.70 13.99 -0.69
C PRO A 119 -2.68 13.28 0.67
N TRP A 120 -3.32 12.11 0.78
CA TRP A 120 -3.36 11.33 2.03
C TRP A 120 -1.99 10.83 2.47
N TYR A 121 -1.16 10.38 1.53
CA TYR A 121 0.22 10.01 1.79
C TYR A 121 1.10 11.23 2.11
N ALA A 122 0.88 12.36 1.43
CA ALA A 122 1.60 13.61 1.70
C ALA A 122 1.41 14.09 3.15
N GLU A 123 0.17 14.06 3.65
CA GLU A 123 -0.15 14.33 5.06
C GLU A 123 0.56 13.39 6.05
N ARG A 124 1.04 12.24 5.58
CA ARG A 124 1.69 11.18 6.37
C ARG A 124 3.20 11.12 6.14
N GLY A 125 3.78 12.21 5.65
CA GLY A 125 5.23 12.38 5.53
C GLY A 125 5.84 11.75 4.29
N PHE A 126 5.02 11.36 3.31
CA PHE A 126 5.52 11.01 1.98
C PHE A 126 5.70 12.27 1.14
N THR A 127 6.74 12.30 0.33
CA THR A 127 6.99 13.36 -0.67
C THR A 127 7.14 12.75 -2.05
N GLU A 128 6.75 13.47 -3.09
CA GLU A 128 6.97 13.01 -4.47
C GLU A 128 8.44 12.70 -4.74
N LEU A 129 8.70 11.55 -5.36
CA LEU A 129 10.03 11.10 -5.76
C LEU A 129 10.16 11.25 -7.27
N ALA A 130 11.03 12.16 -7.72
CA ALA A 130 11.17 12.47 -9.13
C ALA A 130 11.78 11.28 -9.91
N PRO A 131 11.41 11.07 -11.19
CA PRO A 131 11.90 9.93 -11.97
C PRO A 131 13.43 9.80 -12.08
N ARG A 132 14.16 10.92 -12.03
CA ARG A 132 15.63 10.94 -12.04
C ARG A 132 16.26 10.32 -10.79
N ASP A 133 15.49 10.24 -9.70
CA ASP A 133 15.92 9.74 -8.39
C ASP A 133 15.46 8.28 -8.17
N TRP A 134 14.84 7.66 -9.18
CA TRP A 134 14.43 6.25 -9.13
C TRP A 134 15.63 5.32 -9.34
N GLY A 135 15.72 4.30 -8.50
CA GLY A 135 16.58 3.16 -8.78
C GLY A 135 16.00 2.24 -9.86
N PRO A 136 16.77 1.25 -10.32
CA PRO A 136 16.35 0.34 -11.38
C PRO A 136 15.10 -0.48 -11.03
N GLN A 137 14.92 -0.88 -9.77
CA GLN A 137 13.77 -1.72 -9.37
C GLN A 137 12.48 -0.90 -9.34
N LEU A 138 12.48 0.31 -8.77
CA LEU A 138 11.33 1.20 -8.81
C LEU A 138 10.97 1.60 -10.25
N ALA A 139 11.98 1.85 -11.09
CA ALA A 139 11.74 2.14 -12.50
C ALA A 139 11.16 0.93 -13.27
N ALA A 140 11.49 -0.30 -12.88
CA ALA A 140 10.90 -1.52 -13.45
C ALA A 140 9.45 -1.69 -12.99
N GLN A 141 9.18 -1.51 -11.69
CA GLN A 141 7.84 -1.51 -11.12
C GLN A 141 6.92 -0.51 -11.84
N TRP A 142 7.36 0.73 -11.99
CA TRP A 142 6.61 1.75 -12.73
C TRP A 142 6.26 1.35 -14.17
N ARG A 143 7.17 0.67 -14.87
CA ARG A 143 6.93 0.19 -16.24
C ARG A 143 5.93 -0.96 -16.27
N ALA A 144 5.97 -1.86 -15.30
CA ALA A 144 4.98 -2.95 -15.18
C ALA A 144 3.57 -2.38 -14.97
N GLU A 145 3.47 -1.27 -14.25
CA GLU A 145 2.21 -0.55 -13.99
C GLU A 145 1.74 0.33 -15.17
N ALA A 146 2.44 0.34 -16.31
CA ALA A 146 2.15 1.25 -17.43
C ALA A 146 0.76 1.04 -18.08
N GLY A 147 0.11 -0.09 -17.80
CA GLY A 147 -1.28 -0.36 -18.16
C GLY A 147 -2.30 0.44 -17.34
N ILE A 148 -1.92 0.94 -16.16
CA ILE A 148 -2.79 1.71 -15.27
C ILE A 148 -2.78 3.17 -15.70
N ARG A 149 -3.50 3.49 -16.77
CA ARG A 149 -3.56 4.84 -17.36
C ARG A 149 -4.79 5.67 -16.95
N ALA A 150 -5.53 5.21 -15.95
CA ALA A 150 -6.81 5.79 -15.57
C ALA A 150 -6.68 7.24 -15.04
N ALA A 151 -5.55 7.60 -14.43
CA ALA A 151 -5.31 8.94 -13.88
C ALA A 151 -3.79 9.23 -13.75
N PRO A 152 -3.39 10.51 -13.55
CA PRO A 152 -2.00 10.85 -13.26
C PRO A 152 -1.48 10.06 -12.05
N ARG A 153 -0.32 9.44 -12.20
CA ARG A 153 0.37 8.68 -11.15
C ARG A 153 1.62 9.39 -10.66
N ILE A 154 2.06 9.04 -9.46
CA ILE A 154 3.29 9.50 -8.82
C ILE A 154 3.96 8.36 -8.07
N ALA A 155 5.29 8.41 -7.99
CA ALA A 155 6.03 7.71 -6.96
C ALA A 155 6.23 8.64 -5.76
N MET A 156 6.16 8.12 -4.55
CA MET A 156 6.41 8.88 -3.33
C MET A 156 7.36 8.13 -2.40
N LEU A 157 8.04 8.87 -1.53
CA LEU A 157 8.98 8.35 -0.55
C LEU A 157 8.75 9.00 0.82
N ARG A 158 8.80 8.20 1.88
CA ARG A 158 8.87 8.64 3.27
C ARG A 158 10.18 8.13 3.89
N PRO A 159 11.07 9.03 4.38
CA PRO A 159 12.19 8.61 5.21
C PRO A 159 11.67 7.97 6.49
N LEU A 160 12.21 6.82 6.87
CA LEU A 160 11.80 6.12 8.08
C LEU A 160 12.58 6.58 9.32
N GLY A 161 13.70 7.30 9.16
CA GLY A 161 14.56 7.71 10.28
C GLY A 161 15.30 6.51 10.88
N GLY A 162 16.49 6.76 11.43
CA GLY A 162 17.13 5.84 12.35
C GLY A 162 16.57 6.07 13.75
N SER A 163 16.33 5.00 14.51
CA SER A 163 16.14 5.08 15.96
C SER A 163 17.23 5.89 16.65
#